data_AF-D6WUS3-F1
#
_entry.id   AF-D6WUS3-F1
#
_cell.length_a   1.000
_cell.length_b   1.000
_cell.length_c   1.000
_cell.angle_alpha   90.00
_cell.angle_beta   90.00
_cell.angle_gamma   90.00
#
_symmetry.space_group_name_H-M   'P 1'
#
loop_
_entity.id
_entity.type
_entity.pdbx_description
1 polymer ?
#
loop_
_entity_poly.entity_id
_entity_poly.type
_entity_poly.pdbx_seq_one_letter_code
_entity_poly.pdbx_strand_id
1 'polypeptide(L)'
;MQSVRLFRQIGAKINRRSYASKDVFPPTTMNDLPTPKGDWKTNYERKQRKHNRDLILGVVTLGATLAYGYANGYYDFYNDIPALPDTPPNYRVEN
;
A
#
# COMPACT_ATOMS: atom_id res chain seq x y z
N MET A 1 -35.89 -11.51 -13.72
CA MET A 1 -35.13 -11.31 -12.46
C MET A 1 -34.30 -12.56 -12.18
N GLN A 2 -33.01 -12.55 -12.48
CA GLN A 2 -32.10 -13.67 -12.19
C GLN A 2 -31.03 -13.20 -11.20
N SER A 3 -31.11 -13.72 -9.98
CA SER A 3 -30.35 -13.30 -8.82
C SER A 3 -29.04 -14.07 -8.66
N VAL A 4 -27.95 -13.32 -8.62
CA VAL A 4 -26.75 -13.49 -7.78
C VAL A 4 -26.45 -14.92 -7.28
N ARG A 5 -25.57 -15.62 -7.98
CA ARG A 5 -24.78 -16.75 -7.43
C ARG A 5 -23.31 -16.56 -7.77
N LEU A 6 -22.66 -15.64 -7.07
CA LEU A 6 -21.25 -15.31 -7.29
C LEU A 6 -20.45 -15.33 -5.99
N PHE A 7 -20.69 -16.30 -5.11
CA PHE A 7 -19.87 -16.52 -3.89
C PHE A 7 -19.83 -17.99 -3.46
N ARG A 8 -19.34 -18.88 -4.34
CA ARG A 8 -18.93 -20.24 -3.95
C ARG A 8 -17.63 -20.56 -4.66
N GLN A 9 -16.49 -20.21 -4.06
CA GLN A 9 -15.19 -20.92 -4.20
C GLN A 9 -13.99 -20.18 -3.58
N ILE A 10 -14.20 -19.32 -2.58
CA ILE A 10 -13.10 -18.80 -1.75
C ILE A 10 -12.99 -19.68 -0.50
N GLY A 11 -12.38 -20.85 -0.66
CA GLY A 11 -12.26 -21.86 0.38
C GLY A 11 -11.18 -22.85 0.02
N ALA A 12 -9.94 -22.37 0.13
CA ALA A 12 -8.67 -23.05 -0.07
C ALA A 12 -8.73 -24.58 0.01
N LYS A 13 -8.36 -25.25 -1.08
CA LYS A 13 -7.74 -26.58 -1.01
C LYS A 13 -6.45 -26.43 -0.18
N ILE A 14 -6.53 -26.71 1.11
CA ILE A 14 -5.36 -26.82 1.99
C ILE A 14 -4.55 -28.01 1.45
N ASN A 15 -3.53 -27.71 0.66
CA ASN A 15 -2.56 -28.67 0.18
C ASN A 15 -1.74 -29.12 1.38
N ARG A 16 -2.19 -30.16 2.08
CA ARG A 16 -1.41 -30.85 3.10
C ARG A 16 -0.30 -31.60 2.37
N ARG A 17 0.84 -30.95 2.14
CA ARG A 17 2.07 -31.63 1.76
C ARG A 17 2.52 -32.48 2.95
N SER A 18 2.04 -33.71 3.02
CA SER A 18 2.62 -34.73 3.89
C SER A 18 3.98 -35.07 3.31
N TYR A 19 5.06 -34.61 3.94
CA TYR A 19 6.43 -34.96 3.56
C TYR A 19 6.86 -36.35 4.07
N ALA A 20 5.90 -37.15 4.56
CA ALA A 20 6.17 -38.40 5.26
C ALA A 20 5.26 -39.56 4.82
N SER A 21 4.96 -39.67 3.52
CA SER A 21 4.61 -41.00 3.01
C SER A 21 5.91 -41.79 2.86
N LYS A 22 5.93 -43.03 3.35
CA LYS A 22 7.03 -44.00 3.20
C LYS A 22 7.11 -44.50 1.75
N ASP A 23 7.02 -43.60 0.80
CA ASP A 23 7.27 -43.90 -0.60
C ASP A 23 8.76 -43.67 -0.83
N VAL A 24 9.43 -44.67 -1.38
CA VAL A 24 10.84 -44.63 -1.74
C VAL A 24 11.05 -43.46 -2.70
N PHE A 25 11.45 -42.29 -2.20
CA PHE A 25 11.79 -41.17 -3.05
C PHE A 25 13.01 -41.58 -3.89
N PRO A 26 12.96 -41.43 -5.23
CA PRO A 26 14.15 -41.62 -6.04
C PRO A 26 15.28 -40.72 -5.49
N PRO A 27 16.53 -41.19 -5.48
CA PRO A 27 17.65 -40.42 -4.94
C PRO A 27 17.69 -39.06 -5.65
N THR A 28 17.60 -37.98 -4.87
CA THR A 28 17.68 -36.63 -5.41
C THR A 28 19.02 -36.46 -6.10
N THR A 29 18.99 -36.25 -7.41
CA THR A 29 20.18 -36.02 -8.21
C THR A 29 20.49 -34.53 -8.28
N MET A 30 21.70 -34.16 -8.67
CA MET A 30 22.09 -32.75 -8.87
C MET A 30 21.17 -32.03 -9.87
N ASN A 31 20.48 -32.77 -10.74
CA ASN A 31 19.51 -32.24 -11.72
C ASN A 31 18.18 -31.80 -11.09
N ASP A 32 17.90 -32.21 -9.86
CA ASP A 32 16.69 -31.81 -9.12
C ASP A 32 16.84 -30.45 -8.43
N LEU A 33 18.05 -29.88 -8.47
CA LEU A 33 18.29 -28.54 -7.96
C LEU A 33 17.54 -27.51 -8.82
N PRO A 34 17.00 -26.46 -8.19
CA PRO A 34 16.38 -25.36 -8.92
C PRO A 34 17.45 -24.68 -9.77
N THR A 35 17.45 -24.98 -11.06
CA THR A 35 18.20 -24.22 -12.04
C THR A 35 17.43 -22.94 -12.36
N PRO A 36 18.11 -21.79 -12.56
CA PRO A 36 17.45 -20.57 -12.99
C PRO A 36 16.74 -20.84 -14.32
N LYS A 37 15.40 -20.86 -14.28
CA LYS A 37 14.57 -21.12 -15.45
C LYS A 37 14.27 -19.79 -16.15
N GLY A 38 14.71 -19.68 -17.40
CA GLY A 38 14.43 -18.54 -18.27
C GLY A 38 15.41 -17.37 -18.13
N ASP A 39 15.16 -16.32 -18.91
CA ASP A 39 16.00 -15.14 -18.97
C ASP A 39 15.84 -14.26 -17.71
N TRP A 40 16.97 -13.95 -17.07
CA TRP A 40 17.03 -13.16 -15.84
C TRP A 40 16.44 -11.76 -16.06
N LYS A 41 16.65 -11.17 -17.25
CA LYS A 41 16.22 -9.83 -17.58
C LYS A 41 14.70 -9.75 -17.64
N THR A 42 14.06 -10.70 -18.33
CA THR A 42 12.60 -10.78 -18.41
C THR A 42 11.94 -10.91 -17.03
N ASN A 43 12.53 -11.68 -16.11
CA ASN A 43 12.03 -11.80 -14.74
C ASN A 43 12.19 -10.49 -13.94
N TYR A 44 13.35 -9.84 -14.08
CA TYR A 44 13.62 -8.54 -13.46
C TYR A 44 12.62 -7.46 -13.92
N GLU A 45 12.41 -7.34 -15.24
CA GLU A 45 11.47 -6.37 -15.81
C GLU A 45 10.03 -6.61 -15.34
N ARG A 46 9.61 -7.87 -15.18
CA ARG A 46 8.30 -8.20 -14.62
C ARG A 46 8.15 -7.74 -13.17
N LYS A 47 9.19 -7.94 -12.35
CA LYS A 47 9.20 -7.48 -10.95
C LYS A 47 9.20 -5.95 -10.88
N GLN A 48 10.02 -5.30 -11.71
CA GLN A 48 10.09 -3.84 -11.76
C GLN A 48 8.74 -3.21 -12.11
N ARG A 49 8.03 -3.78 -13.09
CA ARG A 49 6.68 -3.32 -13.45
C ARG A 49 5.68 -3.43 -12.31
N LYS A 50 5.76 -4.48 -11.50
CA LYS A 50 4.92 -4.66 -10.31
C LYS A 50 5.21 -3.56 -9.29
N HIS A 51 6.47 -3.31 -8.98
CA HIS A 51 6.86 -2.28 -8.02
C HIS A 51 6.48 -0.87 -8.49
N ASN A 52 6.67 -0.55 -9.77
CA ASN A 52 6.26 0.74 -10.33
C ASN A 52 4.73 0.94 -10.21
N ARG A 53 3.94 -0.11 -10.41
CA ARG A 53 2.49 -0.05 -10.20
C ARG A 53 2.13 0.21 -8.74
N ASP A 54 2.77 -0.50 -7.83
CA ASP A 54 2.51 -0.35 -6.39
C ASP A 54 2.94 1.05 -5.90
N LEU A 55 4.03 1.61 -6.46
CA LEU A 55 4.46 2.99 -6.22
C LEU A 55 3.42 4.01 -6.70
N ILE A 56 2.93 3.87 -7.94
CA ILE A 56 1.89 4.76 -8.48
C ILE A 56 0.63 4.72 -7.61
N LEU A 57 0.22 3.51 -7.21
CA LEU A 57 -0.93 3.34 -6.32
C LEU A 57 -0.72 4.08 -4.98
N GLY A 58 0.47 3.94 -4.39
CA GLY A 58 0.82 4.64 -3.15
C GLY A 58 0.79 6.16 -3.29
N VAL A 59 1.40 6.70 -4.36
CA VAL A 59 1.45 8.16 -4.62
C VAL A 59 0.04 8.72 -4.83
N VAL A 60 -0.80 8.03 -5.61
CA VAL A 60 -2.19 8.46 -5.85
C VAL A 60 -3.00 8.44 -4.55
N THR A 61 -2.86 7.38 -3.76
CA THR A 61 -3.62 7.23 -2.50
C THR A 61 -3.19 8.27 -1.47
N LEU A 62 -1.88 8.54 -1.36
CA LEU A 62 -1.35 9.58 -0.49
C LEU A 62 -1.83 10.97 -0.94
N GLY A 63 -1.70 11.27 -2.23
CA GLY A 63 -2.16 12.54 -2.79
C GLY A 63 -3.65 12.78 -2.58
N ALA A 64 -4.48 11.76 -2.77
CA ALA A 64 -5.91 11.83 -2.49
C ALA A 64 -6.20 12.09 -1.00
N THR A 65 -5.47 11.43 -0.11
CA THR A 65 -5.62 11.62 1.35
C THR A 65 -5.27 13.04 1.75
N LEU A 66 -4.17 13.60 1.23
CA LEU A 66 -3.77 14.98 1.51
C LEU A 66 -4.75 16.00 0.92
N ALA A 67 -5.21 15.79 -0.32
CA ALA A 67 -6.20 16.68 -0.92
C ALA A 67 -7.52 16.68 -0.12
N TYR A 68 -7.97 15.51 0.31
CA TYR A 68 -9.13 15.38 1.19
C TYR A 68 -8.91 16.07 2.52
N GLY A 69 -7.74 15.87 3.15
CA GLY A 69 -7.40 16.51 4.43
C GLY A 69 -7.43 18.04 4.33
N TYR A 70 -6.90 18.57 3.24
CA TYR A 70 -6.89 20.01 2.96
C TYR A 70 -8.30 20.57 2.78
N ALA A 71 -9.14 19.90 1.98
CA ALA A 71 -10.52 20.34 1.74
C ALA A 71 -11.40 20.35 3.00
N ASN A 72 -11.06 19.55 4.01
CA ASN A 72 -11.79 19.45 5.28
C ASN A 72 -11.14 20.25 6.41
N GLY A 73 -10.07 21.02 6.16
CA GLY A 73 -9.41 21.85 7.19
C GLY A 73 -8.57 21.06 8.19
N TYR A 74 -8.20 19.81 7.91
CA TYR A 74 -7.34 19.00 8.81
C TYR A 74 -5.90 19.53 8.91
N TYR A 75 -5.50 20.42 7.99
CA TYR A 75 -4.14 21.00 7.94
C TYR A 75 -4.11 22.49 8.28
N ASP A 76 -5.13 23.02 8.96
CA ASP A 76 -5.08 24.38 9.49
C ASP A 76 -4.20 24.41 10.76
N PHE A 77 -3.03 25.02 10.63
CA PHE A 77 -2.03 25.10 11.70
C PHE A 77 -2.16 26.36 12.56
N TYR A 78 -3.16 27.22 12.31
CA TYR A 78 -3.45 28.44 13.08
C TYR A 78 -2.18 29.25 13.42
N ASN A 79 -1.30 29.47 12.43
CA ASN A 79 -0.02 30.15 12.63
C ASN A 79 -0.14 31.68 12.55
N ASP A 80 -1.36 32.20 12.62
CA ASP A 80 -1.65 33.62 12.46
C ASP A 80 -1.42 34.30 13.81
N ILE A 81 -0.67 35.42 13.83
CA ILE A 81 -0.58 36.27 15.01
C ILE A 81 -1.97 36.88 15.20
N PRO A 82 -2.62 36.72 16.37
CA PRO A 82 -3.94 37.30 16.59
C PRO A 82 -3.86 38.81 16.35
N ALA A 83 -4.92 39.36 15.74
CA ALA A 83 -5.02 40.81 15.58
C ALA A 83 -4.80 41.46 16.95
N LEU A 84 -3.96 42.50 16.99
CA LEU A 84 -3.81 43.33 18.17
C LEU A 84 -5.21 43.83 18.56
N PRO A 85 -5.56 43.86 19.86
CA PRO A 85 -6.84 44.39 20.27
C PRO A 85 -6.99 45.82 19.75
N ASP A 86 -8.15 46.16 19.22
CA ASP A 86 -8.46 47.53 18.81
C ASP A 86 -8.15 48.45 19.99
N THR A 87 -7.16 49.34 19.82
CA THR A 87 -6.89 50.35 20.84
C THR A 87 -8.09 51.29 20.86
N PRO A 88 -8.83 51.38 21.99
CA PRO A 88 -9.92 52.34 22.08
C PRO A 88 -9.35 53.75 21.83
N PRO A 89 -10.11 54.66 21.21
CA PRO A 89 -9.63 55.96 20.72
C PRO A 89 -9.13 56.94 21.82
N ASN A 90 -8.95 56.50 23.06
CA ASN A 90 -8.48 57.32 24.17
C ASN A 90 -7.64 56.52 25.19
N TYR A 91 -6.44 56.08 24.79
CA TYR A 91 -5.41 55.74 25.77
C TYR A 91 -4.42 56.91 25.88
N ARG A 92 -4.37 57.56 27.04
CA ARG A 92 -3.32 58.52 27.36
C ARG A 92 -2.05 57.72 27.63
N VAL A 93 -1.02 57.92 26.81
CA VAL A 93 0.33 57.44 27.12
C VAL A 93 0.92 58.44 28.10
N GLU A 94 0.87 58.14 29.39
CA GLU A 94 1.61 58.89 30.40
C GLU A 94 3.08 58.44 30.33
N ASN A 95 3.96 59.38 30.00
CA ASN A 95 5.41 59.19 29.87
C ASN A 95 6.10 59.06 31.24
#